data_AF-A0A1B6HG64-F1
#
_entry.id   AF-A0A1B6HG64-F1
#
_cell.length_a   1.000
_cell.length_b   1.000
_cell.length_c   1.000
_cell.angle_alpha   90.00
_cell.angle_beta   90.00
_cell.angle_gamma   90.00
#
_symmetry.space_group_name_H-M   'P 1'
#
loop_
_entity.id
_entity.type
_entity.pdbx_description
1 polymer ?
#
loop_
_entity_poly.entity_id
_entity_poly.type
_entity_poly.pdbx_seq_one_letter_code
_entity_poly.pdbx_strand_id
1 'polypeptide(L)'
;IAIDISCHWIYLHSSLLQGKTSHKFIDLGENPIMSVYYTSRPVLFFMCFGNEAFFAALYAMHFAEGPIIAGMGLFRLICYLAAPVMAVKTAISLVHGYVACCNIATIDVKEREALKQK
;
A
#
# COMPACT_ATOMS: atom_id res chain seq x y z
N ILE A 1 0.62 -6.48 -6.27
CA ILE A 1 1.45 -7.17 -5.25
C ILE A 1 2.83 -6.54 -5.12
N ALA A 2 3.67 -6.55 -6.17
CA ALA A 2 5.04 -6.02 -6.08
C ALA A 2 5.12 -4.56 -5.59
N ILE A 3 4.26 -3.67 -6.09
CA ILE A 3 4.21 -2.26 -5.66
C ILE A 3 3.98 -2.14 -4.15
N ASP A 4 3.05 -2.92 -3.60
CA ASP A 4 2.75 -2.88 -2.17
C ASP A 4 3.95 -3.34 -1.34
N ILE A 5 4.61 -4.43 -1.73
CA ILE A 5 5.82 -4.94 -1.07
C ILE A 5 6.94 -3.90 -1.15
N SER A 6 7.20 -3.33 -2.32
CA SER A 6 8.27 -2.33 -2.51
C SER A 6 8.00 -1.06 -1.69
N CYS A 7 6.80 -0.50 -1.76
CA CYS A 7 6.45 0.71 -1.00
C CYS A 7 6.50 0.47 0.51
N HIS A 8 6.05 -0.70 0.98
CA HIS A 8 6.15 -1.07 2.39
C HIS A 8 7.61 -1.22 2.83
N TRP A 9 8.46 -1.82 1.98
CA TRP A 9 9.88 -1.98 2.27
C TRP A 9 10.59 -0.62 2.36
N ILE A 10 10.32 0.30 1.43
CA ILE A 10 10.89 1.66 1.45
C ILE A 10 10.42 2.41 2.69
N TYR A 11 9.15 2.28 3.08
CA TYR A 11 8.63 2.90 4.29
C TYR A 11 9.27 2.34 5.55
N LEU A 12 9.39 1.01 5.66
CA LEU A 12 10.10 0.36 6.77
C LEU A 12 11.57 0.82 6.83
N HIS A 13 12.23 0.88 5.68
CA HIS A 13 13.61 1.37 5.58
C HIS A 13 13.73 2.83 6.04
N SER A 14 12.82 3.70 5.58
CA SER A 14 12.78 5.10 6.02
C SER A 14 12.56 5.24 7.53
N SER A 15 11.74 4.36 8.11
CA SER A 15 11.46 4.32 9.57
C SER A 15 12.67 3.84 10.38
N LEU A 16 13.44 2.89 9.84
CA LEU A 16 14.69 2.42 10.45
C LEU A 16 15.78 3.50 10.43
N LEU A 17 15.94 4.18 9.29
CA LEU A 17 16.87 5.31 9.15
C LEU A 17 16.49 6.50 10.04
N GLN A 18 15.19 6.69 10.28
CA GLN A 18 14.67 7.80 11.09
C GLN A 18 15.03 7.76 12.58
N GLY A 19 15.57 6.65 13.10
CA GLY A 19 15.89 6.41 14.51
C GLY A 19 15.77 7.62 15.45
N LYS A 20 14.64 7.71 16.18
CA LYS A 20 14.27 8.75 17.15
C LYS A 20 14.91 10.12 16.89
N THR A 21 14.36 10.96 16.00
CA THR A 21 14.31 12.44 16.12
C THR A 21 13.89 13.10 14.79
N SER A 22 12.74 13.79 14.77
CA SER A 22 12.55 15.13 14.15
C SER A 22 11.06 15.48 13.93
N HIS A 23 10.72 16.75 14.12
CA HIS A 23 9.36 17.32 14.00
C HIS A 23 8.97 17.79 12.59
N LYS A 24 9.79 17.54 11.56
CA LYS A 24 9.55 18.05 10.19
C LYS A 24 9.14 16.96 9.19
N PHE A 25 8.79 15.77 9.66
CA PHE A 25 8.39 14.67 8.80
C PHE A 25 6.91 14.73 8.48
N ILE A 26 6.56 14.30 7.27
CA ILE A 26 5.17 14.19 6.83
C ILE A 26 4.64 12.90 7.45
N ASP A 27 3.83 13.02 8.50
CA ASP A 27 3.17 11.88 9.10
C ASP A 27 1.92 11.54 8.28
N LEU A 28 1.87 10.30 7.80
CA LEU A 28 0.71 9.76 7.09
C LEU A 28 -0.57 9.81 7.94
N GLY A 29 -0.42 9.86 9.27
CA GLY A 29 -1.51 9.97 10.23
C GLY A 29 -2.30 11.28 10.16
N GLU A 30 -1.75 12.35 9.54
CA GLU A 30 -2.48 13.62 9.39
C GLU A 30 -3.59 13.56 8.33
N ASN A 31 -3.59 12.55 7.44
CA ASN A 31 -4.63 12.41 6.44
C ASN A 31 -5.80 11.55 6.99
N PRO A 32 -7.03 12.09 7.12
CA PRO A 32 -8.18 11.39 7.71
C PRO A 32 -8.52 10.08 6.99
N ILE A 33 -8.24 9.97 5.70
CA ILE A 33 -8.45 8.75 4.90
C ILE A 33 -7.49 7.63 5.33
N MET A 34 -6.24 7.97 5.62
CA MET A 34 -5.23 7.01 6.07
C MET A 34 -5.39 6.66 7.55
N SER A 35 -5.89 7.60 8.36
CA SER A 35 -6.30 7.30 9.74
C SER A 35 -7.38 6.21 9.76
N VAL A 36 -8.46 6.33 8.98
CA VAL A 36 -9.50 5.27 8.91
C VAL A 36 -8.93 3.94 8.40
N TYR A 37 -8.05 3.99 7.40
CA TYR A 37 -7.39 2.82 6.82
C TYR A 37 -6.55 2.04 7.86
N TYR A 38 -5.83 2.73 8.73
CA TYR A 38 -4.99 2.11 9.77
C TYR A 38 -5.71 1.88 11.11
N THR A 39 -6.73 2.65 11.45
CA THR A 39 -7.51 2.51 12.69
C THR A 39 -8.40 1.28 12.66
N SER A 40 -8.92 0.89 11.49
CA SER A 40 -9.87 -0.21 11.37
C SER A 40 -9.22 -1.49 10.83
N ARG A 41 -8.86 -2.39 11.75
CA ARG A 41 -8.40 -3.77 11.44
C ARG A 41 -9.25 -4.50 10.39
N PRO A 42 -10.60 -4.47 10.43
CA PRO A 42 -11.39 -5.14 9.40
C PRO A 42 -11.19 -4.52 8.01
N VAL A 43 -11.04 -3.21 7.88
CA VAL A 43 -10.81 -2.55 6.58
C VAL A 43 -9.45 -2.94 6.00
N LEU A 44 -8.41 -3.00 6.83
CA LEU A 44 -7.10 -3.48 6.41
C LEU A 44 -7.18 -4.93 5.91
N PHE A 45 -7.88 -5.80 6.65
CA PHE A 45 -8.07 -7.19 6.25
C PHE A 45 -8.82 -7.29 4.92
N PHE A 46 -9.94 -6.58 4.76
CA PHE A 46 -10.71 -6.58 3.51
C PHE A 46 -9.92 -6.03 2.33
N MET A 47 -9.07 -5.03 2.52
CA MET A 47 -8.23 -4.51 1.45
C MET A 47 -7.13 -5.48 1.03
N CYS A 48 -6.44 -6.13 1.98
CA CYS A 48 -5.44 -7.14 1.65
C CYS A 48 -6.10 -8.38 1.03
N PHE A 49 -7.18 -8.87 1.62
CA PHE A 49 -7.95 -10.01 1.12
C PHE A 49 -8.50 -9.73 -0.28
N GLY A 50 -9.10 -8.57 -0.53
CA GLY A 50 -9.63 -8.20 -1.84
C GLY A 50 -8.53 -8.07 -2.90
N ASN A 51 -7.36 -7.54 -2.53
CA ASN A 51 -6.22 -7.45 -3.43
C ASN A 51 -5.67 -8.85 -3.80
N GLU A 52 -5.50 -9.76 -2.83
CA GLU A 52 -5.09 -11.14 -3.10
C GLU A 52 -6.15 -11.91 -3.89
N ALA A 53 -7.44 -11.75 -3.55
CA ALA A 53 -8.55 -12.36 -4.26
C ALA A 53 -8.64 -11.91 -5.71
N PHE A 54 -8.29 -10.66 -6.03
CA PHE A 54 -8.23 -10.18 -7.41
C PHE A 54 -7.17 -10.93 -8.22
N PHE A 55 -5.93 -11.00 -7.73
CA PHE A 55 -4.85 -11.70 -8.45
C PHE A 55 -5.09 -13.21 -8.50
N ALA A 56 -5.62 -13.81 -7.43
CA ALA A 56 -6.01 -15.21 -7.40
C ALA A 56 -7.15 -15.53 -8.39
N ALA A 57 -8.17 -14.65 -8.49
CA ALA A 57 -9.26 -14.80 -9.45
C ALA A 57 -8.78 -14.62 -10.89
N LEU A 58 -7.89 -13.66 -11.16
CA LEU A 58 -7.25 -13.48 -12.46
C LEU A 58 -6.45 -14.72 -12.88
N TYR A 59 -5.69 -15.28 -11.96
CA TYR A 59 -4.95 -16.52 -12.19
C TYR A 59 -5.89 -17.71 -12.41
N ALA A 60 -6.94 -17.85 -11.60
CA ALA A 60 -7.93 -18.92 -11.75
C ALA A 60 -8.68 -18.83 -13.09
N MET A 61 -9.07 -17.62 -13.54
CA MET A 61 -9.71 -17.41 -14.83
C MET A 61 -8.86 -17.88 -16.03
N HIS A 62 -7.53 -17.93 -15.89
CA HIS A 62 -6.68 -18.47 -16.94
C HIS A 62 -6.89 -19.99 -17.16
N PHE A 63 -7.22 -20.73 -16.10
CA PHE A 63 -7.38 -22.19 -16.16
C PHE A 63 -8.85 -22.62 -16.29
N ALA A 64 -9.76 -21.95 -15.58
CA ALA A 64 -11.19 -22.21 -15.66
C ALA A 64 -11.98 -20.98 -15.19
N GLU A 65 -13.05 -20.62 -15.89
CA GLU A 65 -13.93 -19.51 -15.48
C GLU A 65 -14.82 -19.86 -14.27
N GLY A 66 -14.81 -21.12 -13.83
CA GLY A 66 -15.58 -21.62 -12.68
C GLY A 66 -17.04 -21.92 -13.03
N PRO A 67 -17.85 -22.37 -12.06
CA PRO A 67 -19.27 -22.59 -12.26
C PRO A 67 -19.96 -21.27 -12.64
N ILE A 68 -20.89 -21.38 -13.59
CA ILE A 68 -21.64 -20.23 -14.12
C ILE A 68 -22.65 -19.82 -13.06
N ILE A 69 -22.48 -18.64 -12.47
CA ILE A 69 -23.39 -18.07 -11.49
C ILE A 69 -23.83 -16.70 -12.02
N ALA A 70 -25.13 -16.50 -12.19
CA ALA A 70 -25.72 -15.27 -12.76
C ALA A 70 -25.25 -14.92 -14.20
N GLY A 71 -25.05 -15.92 -15.05
CA GLY A 71 -24.68 -15.74 -16.47
C GLY A 71 -23.21 -15.36 -16.71
N MET A 72 -22.39 -15.31 -15.66
CA MET A 72 -20.94 -15.09 -15.73
C MET A 72 -20.21 -16.16 -14.92
N GLY A 73 -18.95 -16.45 -15.27
CA GLY A 73 -18.09 -17.31 -14.45
C GLY A 73 -17.87 -16.70 -13.07
N LEU A 74 -17.99 -17.52 -12.01
CA LEU A 74 -17.81 -17.08 -10.61
C LEU A 74 -16.52 -16.26 -10.40
N PHE A 75 -15.41 -16.69 -11.00
CA PHE A 75 -14.12 -15.99 -10.86
C PHE A 75 -14.13 -14.62 -11.53
N ARG A 76 -14.92 -14.45 -12.60
CA ARG A 76 -15.08 -13.17 -13.30
C ARG A 76 -15.87 -12.17 -12.45
N LEU A 77 -16.92 -12.63 -11.76
CA LEU A 77 -17.67 -11.80 -10.82
C LEU A 77 -16.80 -11.36 -9.63
N ILE A 78 -16.03 -12.30 -9.04
CA ILE A 78 -15.09 -12.00 -7.96
C ILE A 78 -14.04 -10.99 -8.44
N CYS A 79 -13.51 -11.16 -9.65
CA CYS A 79 -12.55 -10.23 -10.25
C CYS A 79 -13.13 -8.81 -10.37
N TYR A 80 -14.36 -8.65 -10.87
CA TYR A 80 -15.01 -7.33 -10.98
C TYR A 80 -15.28 -6.67 -9.62
N LEU A 81 -15.68 -7.46 -8.61
CA LEU A 81 -15.90 -6.94 -7.26
C LEU A 81 -14.58 -6.57 -6.55
N ALA A 82 -13.51 -7.33 -6.81
CA ALA A 82 -12.21 -7.14 -6.20
C ALA A 82 -11.35 -6.06 -6.93
N ALA A 83 -11.65 -5.76 -8.18
CA ALA A 83 -10.97 -4.74 -8.98
C ALA A 83 -10.94 -3.34 -8.32
N PRO A 84 -12.06 -2.77 -7.83
CA PRO A 84 -12.01 -1.47 -7.14
C PRO A 84 -11.19 -1.54 -5.86
N VAL A 85 -11.25 -2.65 -5.12
CA VAL A 85 -10.47 -2.84 -3.88
C VAL A 85 -8.97 -2.88 -4.20
N MET A 86 -8.57 -3.60 -5.25
CA MET A 86 -7.18 -3.64 -5.71
C MET A 86 -6.68 -2.26 -6.16
N ALA A 87 -7.51 -1.49 -6.89
CA ALA A 87 -7.15 -0.15 -7.34
C ALA A 87 -6.95 0.81 -6.17
N VAL A 88 -7.89 0.82 -5.21
CA VAL A 88 -7.78 1.64 -3.99
C VAL A 88 -6.56 1.24 -3.17
N LYS A 89 -6.37 -0.06 -2.93
CA LYS A 89 -5.19 -0.58 -2.20
C LYS A 89 -3.89 -0.15 -2.89
N THR A 90 -3.80 -0.30 -4.21
CA THR A 90 -2.61 0.12 -4.98
C THR A 90 -2.36 1.62 -4.87
N ALA A 91 -3.41 2.46 -4.96
CA ALA A 91 -3.28 3.90 -4.80
C ALA A 91 -2.76 4.29 -3.40
N ILE A 92 -3.29 3.65 -2.34
CA ILE A 92 -2.81 3.86 -0.98
C ILE A 92 -1.34 3.49 -0.84
N SER A 93 -0.92 2.34 -1.40
CA SER A 93 0.48 1.91 -1.38
C SER A 93 1.40 2.89 -2.10
N LEU A 94 0.96 3.50 -3.21
CA LEU A 94 1.73 4.52 -3.92
C LEU A 94 1.90 5.79 -3.08
N VAL A 95 0.84 6.26 -2.40
CA VAL A 95 0.94 7.42 -1.48
C VAL A 95 1.90 7.10 -0.34
N HIS A 96 1.82 5.89 0.19
CA HIS A 96 2.70 5.41 1.25
C HIS A 96 4.19 5.41 0.81
N GLY A 97 4.46 4.91 -0.39
CA GLY A 97 5.80 4.94 -0.99
C GLY A 97 6.28 6.36 -1.26
N TYR A 98 5.41 7.23 -1.77
CA TYR A 98 5.74 8.63 -2.03
C TYR A 98 6.21 9.35 -0.77
N VAL A 99 5.44 9.25 0.32
CA VAL A 99 5.83 9.89 1.59
C VAL A 99 7.11 9.27 2.17
N ALA A 100 7.28 7.94 2.05
CA ALA A 100 8.54 7.31 2.46
C ALA A 100 9.74 7.89 1.71
N CYS A 101 9.64 8.09 0.39
CA CYS A 101 10.69 8.71 -0.40
C CYS A 101 10.97 10.16 0.03
N CYS A 102 9.94 10.96 0.29
CA CYS A 102 10.10 12.33 0.81
C CYS A 102 10.77 12.34 2.19
N ASN A 103 10.42 11.39 3.05
CA ASN A 103 11.04 11.23 4.36
C ASN A 103 12.52 10.87 4.24
N ILE A 104 12.90 9.95 3.34
CA ILE A 104 14.31 9.63 3.07
C ILE A 104 15.07 10.85 2.55
N ALA A 105 14.52 11.60 1.59
CA ALA A 105 15.16 12.82 1.09
C ALA A 105 15.38 13.86 2.20
N THR A 106 14.47 13.95 3.17
CA THR A 106 14.62 14.82 4.34
C THR A 106 15.74 14.36 5.27
N ILE A 107 15.93 13.05 5.42
CA ILE A 107 17.06 12.47 6.18
C ILE A 107 18.38 12.82 5.49
N ASP A 108 18.49 12.55 4.18
CA ASP A 108 19.70 12.81 3.39
C ASP A 108 20.14 14.29 3.46
N VAL A 109 19.20 15.22 3.37
CA VAL A 109 19.50 16.66 3.47
C VAL A 109 20.07 17.01 4.86
N LYS A 110 19.47 16.47 5.93
CA LYS A 110 19.93 16.73 7.30
C LYS A 110 21.31 16.13 7.56
N GLU A 111 21.57 14.92 7.07
CA GLU A 111 22.90 14.31 7.19
C GLU A 111 23.95 15.18 6.49
N ARG A 112 23.64 15.72 5.30
CA ARG A 112 24.53 16.64 4.59
C ARG A 112 24.73 17.98 5.31
N GLU A 113 23.71 18.52 5.95
CA GLU A 113 23.83 19.74 6.77
C GLU A 113 24.71 19.51 8.00
N ALA A 114 24.54 18.38 8.70
CA ALA A 114 25.35 18.01 9.85
C ALA A 114 26.82 17.80 9.48
N LEU A 115 27.11 17.28 8.29
CA LEU A 115 28.48 17.16 7.77
C LEU A 115 29.12 18.52 7.45
N LYS A 116 28.34 19.54 7.06
CA LYS A 116 28.85 20.90 6.80
C LYS A 116 29.10 21.71 8.06
N GLN A 117 28.47 21.34 9.18
CA GLN A 117 28.65 21.99 10.48
C GLN A 117 29.83 21.43 11.29
N LYS A 118 30.45 20.34 10.82
CA LYS A 118 31.71 19.79 11.35
C LYS A 118 32.90 20.28 10.54
#